data_AF-A0A526XMZ3-F1
#
_entry.id   AF-A0A526XMZ3-F1
#
_cell.length_a   1.000
_cell.length_b   1.000
_cell.length_c   1.000
_cell.angle_alpha   90.00
_cell.angle_beta   90.00
_cell.angle_gamma   90.00
#
_symmetry.space_group_name_H-M   'P 1'
#
loop_
_entity.id
_entity.type
_entity.pdbx_description
1 polymer ?
#
loop_
_entity_poly.entity_id
_entity_poly.type
_entity_poly.pdbx_seq_one_letter_code
_entity_poly.pdbx_strand_id
1 'polypeptide(L)' 'PGGDLHARRQVIAQIGNEGVVKRLFDTIAPRYATRNGGYLRIMKAGFRHGDNAAMAVIEFVDRDTSAKGAGDRARIEA' A
#
# COMPACT_ATOMS: atom_id res chain seq x y z
N PRO A 1 -1.63 -7.60 19.08
CA PRO A 1 -2.59 -8.55 18.50
C PRO A 1 -2.52 -8.53 16.95
N GLY A 2 -2.20 -9.68 16.33
CA GLY A 2 -2.23 -9.85 14.86
C GLY A 2 -0.91 -10.09 14.14
N GLY A 3 0.24 -10.13 14.83
CA GLY A 3 1.58 -10.28 14.24
C GLY A 3 2.30 -11.60 14.51
N ASP A 4 1.59 -12.63 15.01
CA ASP A 4 2.20 -13.90 15.38
C ASP A 4 2.66 -14.72 14.16
N LEU A 5 3.45 -15.77 14.42
CA LEU A 5 4.01 -16.64 13.37
C LEU A 5 2.92 -17.32 12.53
N HIS A 6 1.76 -17.61 13.12
CA HIS A 6 0.66 -18.24 12.42
C HIS A 6 0.06 -17.30 11.37
N ALA A 7 -0.25 -16.05 11.76
CA ALA A 7 -0.73 -15.01 10.86
C ALA A 7 0.27 -14.75 9.72
N ARG A 8 1.57 -14.68 10.04
CA ARG A 8 2.62 -14.52 9.01
C ARG A 8 2.62 -15.68 8.00
N ARG A 9 2.50 -16.92 8.45
CA ARG A 9 2.44 -18.11 7.56
C ARG A 9 1.21 -18.09 6.65
N GLN A 10 0.05 -17.71 7.18
CA GLN A 10 -1.18 -17.57 6.39
C GLN A 10 -1.01 -16.54 5.27
N VAL A 11 -0.46 -15.36 5.60
CA VAL A 11 -0.23 -14.30 4.61
C VAL A 11 0.80 -14.72 3.56
N ILE A 12 1.87 -15.41 3.94
CA ILE A 12 2.87 -15.94 3.00
C ILE A 12 2.20 -16.93 2.04
N ALA A 13 1.36 -17.84 2.53
CA ALA A 13 0.66 -18.80 1.69
C ALA A 13 -0.28 -18.11 0.67
N GLN A 14 -0.85 -16.95 1.01
CA GLN A 14 -1.74 -16.21 0.14
C GLN A 14 -1.01 -15.30 -0.86
N ILE A 15 0.07 -14.63 -0.44
CA ILE A 15 0.78 -13.62 -1.25
C ILE A 15 1.96 -14.23 -2.02
N GLY A 16 2.61 -15.25 -1.47
CA GLY A 16 3.78 -15.91 -2.07
C GLY A 16 5.05 -15.05 -2.13
N ASN A 17 5.06 -13.85 -1.53
CA ASN A 17 6.20 -12.94 -1.56
C ASN A 17 6.59 -12.50 -0.14
N GLU A 18 7.71 -13.04 0.35
CA GLU A 18 8.21 -12.77 1.71
C GLU A 18 8.58 -11.31 1.94
N GLY A 19 9.12 -10.61 0.93
CA GLY A 19 9.46 -9.19 1.03
C GLY A 19 8.23 -8.31 1.24
N VAL A 20 7.14 -8.62 0.53
CA VAL A 20 5.84 -7.96 0.71
C VAL A 20 5.26 -8.26 2.09
N VAL A 21 5.31 -9.52 2.53
CA VAL A 21 4.86 -9.91 3.87
C VAL A 21 5.64 -9.17 4.95
N LYS A 22 6.98 -9.11 4.84
CA LYS A 22 7.82 -8.38 5.78
C LYS A 22 7.39 -6.92 5.87
N ARG A 23 7.19 -6.24 4.73
CA ARG A 23 6.71 -4.85 4.70
C ARG A 23 5.31 -4.69 5.30
N LEU A 24 4.41 -5.66 5.08
CA LEU A 24 3.07 -5.65 5.66
C LEU A 24 3.14 -5.62 7.18
N PHE A 25 3.91 -6.51 7.80
CA PHE A 25 3.98 -6.59 9.25
C PHE A 25 4.88 -5.53 9.90
N ASP A 26 5.97 -5.14 9.25
CA ASP A 26 6.95 -4.24 9.87
C ASP A 26 6.61 -2.76 9.65
N THR A 27 5.86 -2.42 8.59
CA THR A 27 5.56 -1.02 8.23
C THR A 27 4.06 -0.72 8.20
N ILE A 28 3.28 -1.58 7.55
CA ILE A 28 1.85 -1.29 7.32
C ILE A 28 1.03 -1.59 8.59
N ALA A 29 1.23 -2.74 9.23
CA ALA A 29 0.48 -3.12 10.43
C ALA A 29 0.63 -2.12 11.59
N PRO A 30 1.84 -1.63 11.95
CA PRO A 30 1.99 -0.62 13.00
C PRO A 30 1.31 0.70 12.63
N ARG A 31 1.39 1.12 11.36
CA ARG A 31 0.76 2.35 10.86
C ARG A 31 -0.77 2.34 11.06
N TYR A 32 -1.39 1.17 10.96
CA TYR A 32 -2.84 1.02 11.01
C TYR A 32 -3.35 0.42 12.34
N ALA A 33 -2.51 0.31 13.36
CA ALA A 33 -2.84 -0.39 14.60
C ALA A 33 -4.06 0.16 15.34
N THR A 34 -4.38 1.45 15.18
CA THR A 34 -5.53 2.11 15.82
C THR A 34 -6.74 2.28 14.89
N ARG A 35 -6.61 1.92 13.61
CA ARG A 35 -7.68 2.08 12.61
C ARG A 35 -8.54 0.82 12.54
N ASN A 36 -9.84 0.96 12.80
CA ASN A 36 -10.81 -0.13 12.68
C ASN A 36 -11.46 -0.16 11.30
N GLY A 37 -10.74 -0.72 10.30
CA GLY A 37 -11.24 -0.86 8.94
C GLY A 37 -11.03 0.37 8.03
N GLY A 38 -11.38 0.23 6.75
CA GLY A 38 -11.18 1.30 5.76
C GLY A 38 -9.72 1.63 5.47
N TYR A 39 -8.88 0.60 5.29
CA TYR A 39 -7.43 0.77 5.07
C TYR A 39 -7.06 1.28 3.67
N LEU A 40 -7.97 1.14 2.71
CA LEU A 40 -7.78 1.49 1.31
C LEU A 40 -8.77 2.57 0.86
N ARG A 41 -8.31 3.43 -0.05
CA ARG A 41 -9.12 4.40 -0.80
C ARG A 41 -9.04 4.05 -2.28
N ILE A 42 -10.18 4.12 -2.96
CA ILE A 42 -10.29 3.97 -4.42
C ILE A 42 -10.84 5.28 -4.99
N MET A 43 -10.17 5.83 -6.00
CA MET A 43 -10.57 7.04 -6.72
C MET A 43 -10.68 6.75 -8.21
N LYS A 44 -11.79 7.13 -8.83
CA LYS A 44 -11.99 6.95 -10.28
C LYS A 44 -10.96 7.79 -11.05
N ALA A 45 -10.38 7.20 -12.10
CA ALA A 45 -9.29 7.80 -12.88
C ALA A 45 -9.62 7.85 -14.38
N GLY A 46 -10.90 7.99 -14.72
CA GLY A 46 -11.36 8.05 -16.11
C GLY A 46 -11.24 6.71 -16.83
N PHE A 47 -10.94 6.76 -18.12
CA PHE A 47 -10.83 5.59 -18.99
C PHE A 47 -9.44 5.49 -19.62
N ARG A 48 -8.93 4.27 -19.75
CA ARG A 48 -7.64 3.99 -20.38
C ARG A 48 -7.73 4.27 -21.88
N HIS A 49 -6.69 4.93 -22.39
CA HIS A 49 -6.57 5.21 -23.82
C HIS A 49 -6.39 3.90 -24.61
N GLY A 50 -7.12 3.76 -25.72
CA GLY A 50 -7.04 2.61 -26.64
C GLY A 50 -8.16 1.59 -26.48
N ASP A 51 -8.56 1.26 -25.25
CA ASP A 51 -9.60 0.25 -24.98
C ASP A 51 -10.78 0.74 -24.14
N ASN A 52 -10.76 2.02 -23.75
CA ASN A 52 -11.80 2.66 -22.94
C ASN A 52 -12.10 1.88 -21.63
N ALA A 53 -11.12 1.18 -21.07
CA ALA A 53 -11.29 0.46 -19.81
C ALA A 53 -11.41 1.46 -18.65
N ALA A 54 -12.40 1.31 -17.76
CA ALA A 54 -12.56 2.16 -16.59
C ALA A 54 -11.39 1.97 -15.62
N MET A 55 -10.70 3.07 -15.30
CA MET A 55 -9.52 3.06 -14.45
C MET A 55 -9.83 3.60 -13.05
N ALA A 56 -9.06 3.16 -12.08
CA ALA A 56 -9.06 3.70 -10.72
C ALA A 56 -7.66 3.70 -10.13
N VAL A 57 -7.40 4.67 -9.25
CA VAL A 57 -6.24 4.68 -8.36
C VAL A 57 -6.67 4.07 -7.04
N ILE A 58 -5.93 3.06 -6.58
CA ILE A 58 -6.10 2.45 -5.26
C ILE A 58 -4.88 2.78 -4.38
N GLU A 59 -5.12 3.21 -3.15
CA GLU A 59 -4.05 3.56 -2.22
C GLU A 59 -4.38 3.24 -0.76
N PHE A 60 -3.34 3.08 0.06
CA PHE A 60 -3.43 3.06 1.52
C PHE A 60 -3.79 4.45 2.05
N VAL A 61 -4.85 4.56 2.87
CA VAL A 61 -5.41 5.83 3.36
C VAL A 61 -4.42 6.67 4.16
N ASP A 62 -3.66 6.07 5.08
CA ASP A 62 -2.76 6.78 6.01
C ASP A 62 -1.30 6.72 5.53
N ARG A 63 -1.07 6.54 4.22
CA ARG A 63 0.29 6.53 3.66
C ARG A 63 0.93 7.92 3.75
N ASP A 64 2.26 7.94 3.81
CA ASP A 64 3.02 9.15 3.60
C ASP A 64 2.85 9.63 2.14
N THR A 65 2.25 10.80 1.97
CA THR A 65 2.05 11.44 0.67
C THR A 65 3.32 12.09 0.14
N SER A 66 4.22 12.51 1.04
CA SER A 66 5.51 13.10 0.72
C SER A 66 6.56 12.08 0.26
N ALA A 67 6.35 10.79 0.49
CA ALA A 67 7.27 9.76 0.01
C ALA A 67 7.29 9.65 -1.54
N LYS A 68 6.16 9.93 -2.21
CA LYS A 68 6.07 9.82 -3.67
C LYS A 68 6.79 11.00 -4.34
N GLY A 69 7.78 10.71 -5.18
CA GLY A 69 8.56 11.73 -5.90
C GLY A 69 9.58 12.47 -5.03
N ALA A 70 9.90 11.96 -3.83
CA ALA A 70 10.87 12.59 -2.93
C ALA A 70 12.26 12.73 -3.58
N GLY A 71 12.71 11.70 -4.31
CA GLY A 71 13.97 11.74 -5.05
C GLY A 71 13.96 12.75 -6.21
N ASP A 72 12.81 12.99 -6.83
CA ASP A 72 12.70 13.99 -7.91
C ASP A 72 12.77 15.41 -7.34
N ARG A 73 12.10 15.66 -6.21
CA ARG A 73 12.18 16.94 -5.50
C ARG A 73 13.59 17.24 -5.00
N ALA A 74 14.24 16.26 -4.37
CA ALA A 74 15.62 16.39 -3.90
C ALA A 74 16.61 16.72 -5.04
N ARG A 75 16.36 16.23 -6.26
CA ARG A 75 17.16 16.58 -7.46
C ARG A 75 16.92 17.99 -7.98
N ILE A 76 15.75 18.58 -7.74
CA ILE A 76 15.40 19.94 -8.18
C ILE A 76 15.91 20.99 -7.18
N GLU A 77 15.98 20.63 -5.90
CA GLU A 77 16.39 21.53 -4.81
C GLU A 77 17.92 21.63 -4.63
N ALA A 78 18.69 20.72 -5.23
CA ALA A 78 20.16 20.71 -5.24
C ALA A 78 20.73 21.51 -6.43
#